data_AF-A0A8H4XR28-F1
#
_entry.id   AF-A0A8H4XR28-F1
#
_cell.length_a   1.000
_cell.length_b   1.000
_cell.length_c   1.000
_cell.angle_alpha   90.00
_cell.angle_beta   90.00
_cell.angle_gamma   90.00
#
_symmetry.space_group_name_H-M   'P 1'
#
loop_
_entity.id
_entity.type
_entity.pdbx_description
1 polymer ?
#
loop_
_entity_poly.entity_id
_entity_poly.type
_entity_poly.pdbx_seq_one_letter_code
_entity_poly.pdbx_strand_id
1 'polypeptide(L)'
;ESTIRLSAPRELFRLTEAISRLTEQAVAEWSMIKGDTPDETPPWLHEVGGLDWPFGRASWTLKDSDKRAPLLFAVREALDIGASLGTIFPPELSSLPRLEILAETLIFFLQTLKDGIIKAETWKTMEQQLLARERSKDPWRSPEDIQSWVLDNLASSPAHSVSFTFLTFMLNQIINEIAPASDPSALPPMLQPPPPPIPTDSKIPPEKTTPSISSPSRRKRTLTLSSTDSSNRDTSHEYPGHGVTLINPVDERRKEVEMTLSSLFSGLMISPSVPAPSKDKERRAWEERKRLVVEAFLQPVITPNVEQQND
;
A
#
# COMPACT_ATOMS: atom_id res chain seq x y z
N GLU A 1 -32.91 -24.33 -8.95
CA GLU A 1 -32.38 -22.96 -8.81
C GLU A 1 -30.87 -23.03 -8.98
N SER A 2 -30.38 -22.68 -10.17
CA SER A 2 -28.97 -22.78 -10.52
C SER A 2 -28.22 -21.63 -9.87
N THR A 3 -27.71 -21.84 -8.65
CA THR A 3 -26.76 -20.93 -7.99
C THR A 3 -25.56 -20.76 -8.90
N ILE A 4 -25.52 -19.64 -9.63
CA ILE A 4 -24.35 -19.20 -10.37
C ILE A 4 -23.21 -19.18 -9.34
N ARG A 5 -22.22 -20.05 -9.53
CA ARG A 5 -21.06 -20.14 -8.64
C ARG A 5 -20.16 -18.94 -8.92
N LEU A 6 -20.57 -17.78 -8.42
CA LEU A 6 -19.74 -16.59 -8.41
C LEU A 6 -18.53 -16.89 -7.50
N SER A 7 -17.34 -16.78 -8.08
CA SER A 7 -16.07 -17.02 -7.38
C SER A 7 -15.75 -15.95 -6.32
N ALA A 8 -16.55 -14.90 -6.18
CA ALA A 8 -16.55 -13.89 -5.11
C ALA A 8 -17.80 -12.99 -5.27
N PRO A 9 -18.24 -12.24 -4.24
CA PRO A 9 -19.25 -11.20 -4.42
C PRO A 9 -18.80 -10.19 -5.47
N ARG A 10 -19.60 -9.95 -6.50
CA ARG A 10 -19.25 -9.06 -7.61
C ARG A 10 -18.98 -7.63 -7.13
N GLU A 11 -19.72 -7.22 -6.11
CA GLU A 11 -19.65 -5.91 -5.48
C GLU A 11 -18.29 -5.71 -4.79
N LEU A 12 -17.77 -6.76 -4.14
CA LEU A 12 -16.44 -6.75 -3.53
C LEU A 12 -15.36 -6.56 -4.59
N PHE A 13 -15.39 -7.33 -5.67
CA PHE A 13 -14.41 -7.21 -6.76
C PHE A 13 -14.39 -5.80 -7.35
N ARG A 14 -15.57 -5.23 -7.62
CA ARG A 14 -15.70 -3.86 -8.16
C ARG A 14 -15.16 -2.80 -7.20
N LEU A 15 -15.43 -2.96 -5.90
CA LEU A 15 -14.89 -2.05 -4.88
C LEU A 15 -13.37 -2.15 -4.82
N THR A 16 -12.80 -3.36 -4.72
CA THR A 16 -11.35 -3.55 -4.64
C THR A 16 -10.63 -3.02 -5.87
N GLU A 17 -11.17 -3.27 -7.07
CA GLU A 17 -10.60 -2.75 -8.33
C GLU A 17 -10.65 -1.22 -8.41
N ALA A 18 -11.80 -0.63 -8.07
CA ALA A 18 -11.98 0.81 -8.11
C ALA A 18 -11.12 1.55 -7.07
N ILE A 19 -10.97 0.98 -5.86
CA ILE A 19 -10.12 1.51 -4.78
C ILE A 19 -8.65 1.45 -5.20
N SER A 20 -8.18 0.31 -5.69
CA SER A 20 -6.82 0.14 -6.23
C SER A 20 -6.48 1.20 -7.27
N ARG A 21 -7.33 1.35 -8.30
CA ARG A 21 -7.13 2.33 -9.38
C ARG A 21 -7.17 3.78 -8.87
N LEU A 22 -8.11 4.11 -7.99
CA LEU A 22 -8.23 5.47 -7.46
C LEU A 22 -7.11 5.83 -6.48
N THR A 23 -6.48 4.85 -5.83
CA THR A 23 -5.32 5.09 -4.96
C THR A 23 -4.16 5.67 -5.76
N GLU A 24 -3.75 5.00 -6.84
CA GLU A 24 -2.71 5.49 -7.75
C GLU A 24 -3.07 6.88 -8.30
N GLN A 25 -4.33 7.05 -8.74
CA GLN A 25 -4.81 8.32 -9.28
C GLN A 25 -4.76 9.44 -8.23
N ALA A 26 -5.15 9.17 -6.98
CA ALA A 26 -5.16 10.17 -5.92
C ALA A 26 -3.75 10.57 -5.47
N VAL A 27 -2.82 9.61 -5.39
CA VAL A 27 -1.41 9.89 -5.07
C VAL A 27 -0.75 10.70 -6.18
N ALA A 28 -1.02 10.36 -7.45
CA ALA A 28 -0.53 11.11 -8.60
C ALA A 28 -1.12 12.52 -8.68
N GLU A 29 -2.44 12.67 -8.51
CA GLU A 29 -3.13 13.97 -8.51
C GLU A 29 -2.57 14.88 -7.41
N TRP A 30 -2.41 14.36 -6.18
CA TRP A 30 -1.79 15.10 -5.09
C TRP A 30 -0.37 15.55 -5.42
N SER A 31 0.44 14.66 -6.00
CA SER A 31 1.82 14.96 -6.38
C SER A 31 1.92 16.07 -7.42
N MET A 32 0.91 16.19 -8.29
CA MET A 32 0.81 17.28 -9.26
C MET A 32 0.38 18.61 -8.61
N ILE A 33 -0.53 18.58 -7.62
CA ILE A 33 -1.05 19.78 -6.96
C ILE A 33 -0.05 20.38 -5.94
N LYS A 34 0.84 19.57 -5.35
CA LYS A 34 1.85 20.01 -4.36
C LYS A 34 2.74 21.17 -4.86
N GLY A 35 2.87 21.36 -6.18
CA GLY A 35 3.55 22.51 -6.76
C GLY A 35 2.91 23.87 -6.42
N ASP A 36 1.61 23.89 -6.08
CA ASP A 36 0.83 25.11 -5.88
C ASP A 36 0.62 25.46 -4.39
N THR A 37 0.74 24.50 -3.46
CA THR A 37 0.53 24.68 -2.01
C THR A 37 1.63 24.01 -1.18
N PRO A 38 2.76 24.70 -0.92
CA PRO A 38 3.97 24.08 -0.33
C PRO A 38 3.78 23.56 1.11
N ASP A 39 2.75 24.02 1.83
CA ASP A 39 2.54 23.71 3.25
C ASP A 39 1.52 22.58 3.49
N GLU A 40 0.91 22.02 2.45
CA GLU A 40 -0.14 21.00 2.63
C GLU A 40 0.44 19.58 2.63
N THR A 41 0.19 18.84 3.71
CA THR A 41 0.64 17.45 3.89
C THR A 41 -0.45 16.49 3.40
N PRO A 42 -0.12 15.45 2.60
CA PRO A 42 -1.12 14.50 2.13
C PRO A 42 -1.78 13.73 3.27
N PRO A 43 -3.03 13.27 3.11
CA PRO A 43 -3.78 12.52 4.12
C PRO A 43 -3.04 11.32 4.72
N TRP A 44 -2.32 10.55 3.89
CA TRP A 44 -1.57 9.37 4.33
C TRP A 44 -0.29 9.68 5.12
N LEU A 45 0.11 10.95 5.22
CA LEU A 45 1.23 11.43 6.06
C LEU A 45 0.75 12.20 7.29
N HIS A 46 -0.57 12.33 7.51
CA HIS A 46 -1.08 12.98 8.73
C HIS A 46 -0.70 12.15 9.96
N GLU A 47 -0.24 12.82 11.03
CA GLU A 47 0.12 12.17 12.30
C GLU A 47 -1.04 11.35 12.88
N VAL A 48 -2.27 11.87 12.73
CA VAL A 48 -3.49 11.21 13.21
C VAL A 48 -4.24 10.61 12.03
N GLY A 49 -4.25 9.28 11.96
CA GLY A 49 -5.02 8.54 10.95
C GLY A 49 -4.42 8.53 9.53
N GLY A 50 -3.16 8.94 9.36
CA GLY A 50 -2.49 8.74 8.07
C GLY A 50 -2.17 7.26 7.79
N LEU A 51 -1.91 6.48 8.85
CA LEU A 51 -1.56 5.06 8.76
C LEU A 51 -2.70 4.14 8.29
N ASP A 52 -3.95 4.53 8.56
CA ASP A 52 -5.15 3.78 8.18
C ASP A 52 -5.87 4.42 6.99
N TRP A 53 -5.29 5.44 6.35
CA TRP A 53 -5.82 5.99 5.11
C TRP A 53 -5.80 4.92 3.98
N PRO A 54 -6.84 4.83 3.12
CA PRO A 54 -8.04 5.68 3.01
C PRO A 54 -9.22 5.24 3.89
N PHE A 55 -9.04 4.27 4.78
CA PHE A 55 -10.11 3.65 5.58
C PHE A 55 -10.44 4.43 6.85
N GLY A 56 -9.46 5.14 7.41
CA GLY A 56 -9.57 5.93 8.63
C GLY A 56 -10.29 7.26 8.45
N ARG A 57 -11.33 7.51 9.26
CA ARG A 57 -12.10 8.76 9.20
C ARG A 57 -11.31 10.02 9.56
N ALA A 58 -10.23 9.88 10.33
CA ALA A 58 -9.47 11.00 10.86
C ALA A 58 -8.71 11.77 9.76
N SER A 59 -8.20 11.05 8.76
CA SER A 59 -7.44 11.59 7.62
C SER A 59 -8.32 11.98 6.43
N TRP A 60 -9.63 11.76 6.47
CA TRP A 60 -10.51 12.09 5.35
C TRP A 60 -10.55 13.58 5.04
N THR A 61 -10.50 13.90 3.76
CA THR A 61 -10.57 15.25 3.20
C THR A 61 -12.00 15.79 3.19
N LEU A 62 -12.99 14.94 2.87
CA LEU A 62 -14.40 15.31 2.92
C LEU A 62 -15.03 14.83 4.23
N LYS A 63 -15.10 15.71 5.25
CA LYS A 63 -15.61 15.36 6.59
C LYS A 63 -17.11 15.61 6.79
N ASP A 64 -17.72 16.41 5.92
CA ASP A 64 -19.12 16.82 6.00
C ASP A 64 -20.06 15.64 5.68
N SER A 65 -20.76 15.13 6.70
CA SER A 65 -21.67 13.98 6.58
C SER A 65 -22.79 14.21 5.58
N ASP A 66 -23.32 15.44 5.49
CA ASP A 66 -24.45 15.75 4.62
C ASP A 66 -24.02 15.75 3.14
N LYS A 67 -22.76 16.10 2.87
CA LYS A 67 -22.17 15.99 1.53
C LYS A 67 -21.75 14.58 1.18
N ARG A 68 -21.30 13.79 2.17
CA ARG A 68 -20.92 12.38 1.96
C ARG A 68 -22.11 11.47 1.73
N ALA A 69 -23.22 11.67 2.43
CA ALA A 69 -24.36 10.76 2.42
C ALA A 69 -24.95 10.52 1.01
N PRO A 70 -25.16 11.54 0.16
CA PRO A 70 -25.60 11.33 -1.22
C PRO A 70 -24.60 10.51 -2.06
N LEU A 71 -23.29 10.70 -1.84
CA LEU A 71 -22.26 9.95 -2.56
C LEU A 71 -22.23 8.48 -2.13
N LEU A 72 -22.31 8.21 -0.81
CA LEU A 72 -22.40 6.86 -0.27
C LEU A 72 -23.66 6.14 -0.79
N PHE A 73 -24.78 6.84 -0.86
CA PHE A 73 -26.02 6.31 -1.44
C PHE A 73 -25.81 5.94 -2.92
N ALA A 74 -25.25 6.84 -3.73
CA ALA A 74 -25.01 6.61 -5.15
C ALA A 74 -24.06 5.42 -5.40
N VAL A 75 -23.01 5.25 -4.58
CA VAL A 75 -22.12 4.08 -4.66
C VAL A 75 -22.90 2.79 -4.39
N ARG A 76 -23.68 2.75 -3.30
CA ARG A 76 -24.44 1.55 -2.91
C ARG A 76 -25.48 1.19 -3.96
N GLU A 77 -26.24 2.17 -4.45
CA GLU A 77 -27.19 1.97 -5.53
C GLU A 77 -26.50 1.44 -6.80
N ALA A 78 -25.34 1.99 -7.16
CA ALA A 78 -24.57 1.53 -8.32
C ALA A 78 -24.07 0.09 -8.15
N LEU A 79 -23.68 -0.33 -6.95
CA LEU A 79 -23.32 -1.71 -6.65
C LEU A 79 -24.53 -2.65 -6.80
N ASP A 80 -25.68 -2.26 -6.25
CA ASP A 80 -26.92 -3.04 -6.28
C ASP A 80 -27.42 -3.28 -7.72
N ILE A 81 -27.46 -2.23 -8.55
CA ILE A 81 -27.92 -2.34 -9.94
C ILE A 81 -26.82 -2.79 -10.91
N GLY A 82 -25.59 -2.92 -10.44
CA GLY A 82 -24.46 -3.32 -11.27
C GLY A 82 -23.94 -2.23 -12.22
N ALA A 83 -24.16 -0.94 -11.93
CA ALA A 83 -23.62 0.20 -12.67
C ALA A 83 -22.11 0.41 -12.46
N SER A 84 -21.50 1.30 -13.25
CA SER A 84 -20.07 1.64 -13.15
C SER A 84 -19.81 2.64 -12.03
N LEU A 85 -18.84 2.37 -11.16
CA LEU A 85 -18.41 3.29 -10.10
C LEU A 85 -17.62 4.50 -10.62
N GLY A 86 -17.22 4.51 -11.90
CA GLY A 86 -16.46 5.62 -12.49
C GLY A 86 -17.32 6.86 -12.81
N THR A 87 -18.64 6.69 -12.94
CA THR A 87 -19.55 7.73 -13.44
C THR A 87 -20.47 8.31 -12.36
N ILE A 88 -20.41 7.78 -11.13
CA ILE A 88 -21.29 8.17 -10.02
C ILE A 88 -20.87 9.49 -9.35
N PHE A 89 -19.58 9.83 -9.45
CA PHE A 89 -19.03 11.00 -8.80
C PHE A 89 -19.09 12.22 -9.73
N PRO A 90 -19.46 13.41 -9.21
CA PRO A 90 -19.36 14.65 -9.97
C PRO A 90 -17.94 14.88 -10.48
N PRO A 91 -17.76 15.35 -11.73
CA PRO A 91 -16.43 15.55 -12.31
C PRO A 91 -15.59 16.58 -11.55
N GLU A 92 -16.22 17.49 -10.82
CA GLU A 92 -15.58 18.53 -10.00
C GLU A 92 -14.95 17.99 -8.71
N LEU A 93 -15.34 16.80 -8.27
CA LEU A 93 -14.83 16.19 -7.04
C LEU A 93 -13.44 15.57 -7.29
N SER A 94 -12.41 15.91 -6.51
CA SER A 94 -11.06 15.35 -6.65
C SER A 94 -10.99 13.85 -6.33
N SER A 95 -9.89 13.17 -6.69
CA SER A 95 -9.78 11.70 -6.50
C SER A 95 -9.76 11.26 -5.03
N LEU A 96 -9.21 12.08 -4.13
CA LEU A 96 -9.13 11.78 -2.68
C LEU A 96 -10.51 11.48 -2.05
N PRO A 97 -11.49 12.41 -2.05
CA PRO A 97 -12.79 12.14 -1.45
C PRO A 97 -13.56 11.03 -2.17
N ARG A 98 -13.34 10.82 -3.48
CA ARG A 98 -13.93 9.66 -4.20
C ARG A 98 -13.42 8.34 -3.63
N LEU A 99 -12.10 8.23 -3.42
CA LEU A 99 -11.46 7.05 -2.85
C LEU A 99 -11.93 6.78 -1.41
N GLU A 100 -11.98 7.82 -0.58
CA GLU A 100 -12.45 7.73 0.81
C GLU A 100 -13.89 7.22 0.91
N ILE A 101 -14.76 7.64 -0.01
CA ILE A 101 -16.16 7.19 -0.07
C ILE A 101 -16.26 5.72 -0.47
N LEU A 102 -15.43 5.26 -1.42
CA LEU A 102 -15.36 3.84 -1.78
C LEU A 102 -14.79 2.99 -0.64
N ALA A 103 -13.74 3.47 0.03
CA ALA A 103 -13.15 2.83 1.19
C ALA A 103 -14.16 2.70 2.35
N GLU A 104 -14.92 3.76 2.65
CA GLU A 104 -16.01 3.71 3.62
C GLU A 104 -17.08 2.69 3.25
N THR A 105 -17.44 2.62 1.96
CA THR A 105 -18.41 1.64 1.47
C THR A 105 -17.89 0.22 1.59
N LEU A 106 -16.60 -0.03 1.34
CA LEU A 106 -15.97 -1.34 1.53
C LEU A 106 -15.99 -1.77 3.00
N ILE A 107 -15.62 -0.88 3.93
CA ILE A 107 -15.67 -1.18 5.37
C ILE A 107 -17.09 -1.55 5.76
N PHE A 108 -18.08 -0.75 5.35
CA PHE A 108 -19.48 -1.02 5.63
C PHE A 108 -19.92 -2.38 5.04
N PHE A 109 -19.55 -2.66 3.79
CA PHE A 109 -19.83 -3.94 3.14
C PHE A 109 -19.27 -5.12 3.97
N LEU A 110 -17.99 -5.08 4.34
CA LEU A 110 -17.34 -6.13 5.13
C LEU A 110 -17.99 -6.31 6.51
N GLN A 111 -18.36 -5.22 7.18
CA GLN A 111 -19.05 -5.26 8.48
C GLN A 111 -20.46 -5.86 8.40
N THR A 112 -21.14 -5.74 7.26
CA THR A 112 -22.48 -6.31 7.05
C THR A 112 -22.48 -7.78 6.66
N LEU A 113 -21.30 -8.37 6.39
CA LEU A 113 -21.19 -9.79 6.11
C LEU A 113 -21.50 -10.61 7.37
N LYS A 114 -22.48 -11.52 7.28
CA LYS A 114 -22.92 -12.33 8.44
C LYS A 114 -21.79 -13.13 9.08
N ASP A 115 -20.98 -13.80 8.26
CA ASP A 115 -19.91 -14.69 8.73
C ASP A 115 -18.50 -14.18 8.42
N GLY A 116 -18.36 -12.97 7.85
CA GLY A 116 -17.08 -12.45 7.37
C GLY A 116 -16.51 -13.22 6.17
N ILE A 117 -15.29 -12.87 5.77
CA ILE A 117 -14.52 -13.57 4.74
C ILE A 117 -13.93 -14.86 5.30
N ILE A 118 -13.39 -14.83 6.52
CA ILE A 118 -12.98 -16.04 7.25
C ILE A 118 -14.10 -16.39 8.23
N LYS A 119 -14.83 -17.46 7.92
CA LYS A 119 -15.96 -17.94 8.72
C LYS A 119 -15.55 -18.37 10.12
N ALA A 120 -16.52 -18.40 11.02
CA ALA A 120 -16.31 -18.75 12.42
C ALA A 120 -15.70 -20.15 12.60
N GLU A 121 -16.21 -21.15 11.89
CA GLU A 121 -15.68 -22.52 11.94
C GLU A 121 -14.26 -22.64 11.39
N THR A 122 -13.97 -21.94 10.29
CA THR A 122 -12.63 -21.90 9.69
C THR A 122 -11.66 -21.21 10.65
N TRP A 123 -12.04 -20.07 11.21
CA TRP A 123 -11.22 -19.35 12.19
C TRP A 123 -10.92 -20.20 13.42
N LYS A 124 -11.91 -20.89 14.00
CA LYS A 124 -11.68 -21.79 15.14
C LYS A 124 -10.66 -22.88 14.82
N THR A 125 -10.73 -23.45 13.63
CA THR A 125 -9.78 -24.49 13.17
C THR A 125 -8.38 -23.90 13.02
N MET A 126 -8.26 -22.75 12.35
CA MET A 126 -7.01 -22.02 12.18
C MET A 126 -6.39 -21.62 13.53
N GLU A 127 -7.19 -21.12 14.46
CA GLU A 127 -6.76 -20.74 15.80
C GLU A 127 -6.23 -21.95 16.59
N GLN A 128 -6.90 -23.09 16.52
CA GLN A 128 -6.43 -24.33 17.16
C GLN A 128 -5.07 -24.77 16.60
N GLN A 129 -4.87 -24.66 15.29
CA GLN A 129 -3.59 -24.97 14.64
C GLN A 129 -2.48 -24.00 15.07
N LEU A 130 -2.78 -22.69 15.12
CA LEU A 130 -1.85 -21.68 15.62
C LEU A 130 -1.47 -21.95 17.09
N LEU A 131 -2.44 -22.26 17.94
CA LEU A 131 -2.20 -22.61 19.35
C LEU A 131 -1.36 -23.88 19.50
N ALA A 132 -1.60 -24.91 18.69
CA ALA A 132 -0.82 -26.14 18.72
C ALA A 132 0.65 -25.86 18.34
N ARG A 133 0.86 -25.03 17.31
CA ARG A 133 2.17 -24.61 16.84
C ARG A 133 2.93 -23.75 17.85
N GLU A 134 2.25 -22.82 18.52
CA GLU A 134 2.82 -22.03 19.61
C GLU A 134 3.32 -22.93 20.76
N ARG A 135 2.56 -23.97 21.11
CA ARG A 135 2.94 -24.94 22.15
C ARG A 135 4.12 -25.82 21.73
N SER A 136 4.20 -26.20 20.45
CA SER A 136 5.32 -26.99 19.93
C SER A 136 6.57 -26.17 19.65
N LYS A 137 6.52 -24.84 19.80
CA LYS A 137 7.60 -23.91 19.47
C LYS A 137 8.15 -24.10 18.05
N ASP A 138 7.25 -24.41 17.11
CA ASP A 138 7.59 -24.59 15.70
C ASP A 138 7.33 -23.27 14.96
N PRO A 139 8.35 -22.44 14.69
CA PRO A 139 8.14 -21.16 14.02
C PRO A 139 7.76 -21.37 12.54
N TRP A 140 6.92 -20.47 12.01
CA TRP A 140 6.78 -20.31 10.56
C TRP A 140 8.15 -20.00 9.96
N ARG A 141 8.54 -20.68 8.87
CA ARG A 141 9.86 -20.45 8.26
C ARG A 141 9.86 -19.18 7.45
N SER A 142 8.72 -18.85 6.83
CA SER A 142 8.55 -17.62 6.07
C SER A 142 7.09 -17.16 6.01
N PRO A 143 6.82 -15.91 5.57
CA PRO A 143 5.47 -15.43 5.31
C PRO A 143 4.71 -16.27 4.28
N GLU A 144 5.41 -16.80 3.27
CA GLU A 144 4.83 -17.65 2.21
C GLU A 144 4.25 -18.96 2.77
N ASP A 145 4.85 -19.51 3.83
CA ASP A 145 4.29 -20.68 4.53
C ASP A 145 2.93 -20.34 5.16
N ILE A 146 2.82 -19.15 5.77
CA ILE A 146 1.57 -18.67 6.37
C ILE A 146 0.55 -18.43 5.26
N GLN A 147 0.94 -17.79 4.15
CA GLN A 147 0.05 -17.54 3.02
C GLN A 147 -0.52 -18.85 2.46
N SER A 148 0.35 -19.84 2.20
CA SER A 148 -0.05 -21.15 1.70
C SER A 148 -1.01 -21.84 2.68
N TRP A 149 -0.69 -21.82 3.97
CA TRP A 149 -1.55 -22.38 5.01
C TRP A 149 -2.92 -21.69 5.12
N VAL A 150 -2.98 -20.37 5.00
CA VAL A 150 -4.25 -19.61 4.99
C VAL A 150 -5.09 -20.01 3.78
N LEU A 151 -4.49 -20.05 2.59
CA LEU A 151 -5.20 -20.42 1.36
C LEU A 151 -5.68 -21.87 1.39
N ASP A 152 -4.90 -22.79 1.98
CA ASP A 152 -5.30 -24.19 2.17
C ASP A 152 -6.53 -24.33 3.07
N ASN A 153 -6.59 -23.56 4.17
CA ASN A 153 -7.76 -23.53 5.05
C ASN A 153 -9.00 -22.94 4.35
N LEU A 154 -8.79 -22.01 3.42
CA LEU A 154 -9.86 -21.40 2.61
C LEU A 154 -10.20 -22.17 1.34
N ALA A 155 -9.41 -23.19 0.95
CA ALA A 155 -9.55 -23.91 -0.32
C ALA A 155 -10.90 -24.62 -0.46
N SER A 156 -11.50 -25.03 0.66
CA SER A 156 -12.85 -25.60 0.71
C SER A 156 -13.95 -24.62 0.26
N SER A 157 -13.64 -23.33 0.23
CA SER A 157 -14.56 -22.27 -0.16
C SER A 157 -13.91 -21.28 -1.13
N PRO A 158 -13.91 -21.57 -2.44
CA PRO A 158 -13.27 -20.72 -3.45
C PRO A 158 -13.71 -19.26 -3.41
N ALA A 159 -14.99 -19.01 -3.09
CA ALA A 159 -15.52 -17.66 -2.94
C ALA A 159 -14.81 -16.84 -1.86
N HIS A 160 -14.51 -17.46 -0.73
CA HIS A 160 -13.84 -16.83 0.40
C HIS A 160 -12.33 -16.67 0.15
N SER A 161 -11.69 -17.70 -0.42
CA SER A 161 -10.28 -17.64 -0.81
C SER A 161 -10.00 -16.52 -1.81
N VAL A 162 -10.78 -16.42 -2.88
CA VAL A 162 -10.64 -15.37 -3.89
C VAL A 162 -10.91 -13.98 -3.31
N SER A 163 -11.96 -13.85 -2.49
CA SER A 163 -12.28 -12.58 -1.82
C SER A 163 -11.15 -12.12 -0.90
N PHE A 164 -10.55 -13.06 -0.15
CA PHE A 164 -9.41 -12.80 0.72
C PHE A 164 -8.22 -12.28 -0.09
N THR A 165 -7.86 -12.95 -1.18
CA THR A 165 -6.75 -12.56 -2.05
C THR A 165 -6.97 -11.19 -2.71
N PHE A 166 -8.19 -10.87 -3.15
CA PHE A 166 -8.46 -9.55 -3.73
C PHE A 166 -8.30 -8.42 -2.71
N LEU A 167 -8.75 -8.64 -1.48
CA LEU A 167 -8.58 -7.67 -0.40
C LEU A 167 -7.10 -7.46 -0.08
N THR A 168 -6.33 -8.53 0.10
CA THR A 168 -4.90 -8.41 0.43
C THR A 168 -4.08 -7.84 -0.73
N PHE A 169 -4.45 -8.13 -1.99
CA PHE A 169 -3.84 -7.50 -3.15
C PHE A 169 -4.10 -5.99 -3.20
N MET A 170 -5.35 -5.57 -3.00
CA MET A 170 -5.72 -4.15 -2.92
C MET A 170 -4.95 -3.44 -1.80
N LEU A 171 -4.85 -4.05 -0.62
CA LEU A 171 -4.09 -3.48 0.51
C LEU A 171 -2.60 -3.33 0.19
N ASN A 172 -1.99 -4.34 -0.42
CA ASN A 172 -0.60 -4.27 -0.88
C ASN A 172 -0.38 -3.11 -1.85
N GLN A 173 -1.29 -2.92 -2.79
CA GLN A 173 -1.23 -1.82 -3.74
C GLN A 173 -1.30 -0.48 -3.02
N ILE A 174 -2.23 -0.31 -2.07
CA ILE A 174 -2.30 0.90 -1.24
C ILE A 174 -0.98 1.14 -0.50
N ILE A 175 -0.42 0.12 0.16
CA ILE A 175 0.85 0.22 0.88
C ILE A 175 1.99 0.65 -0.06
N ASN A 176 2.06 0.05 -1.25
CA ASN A 176 3.10 0.36 -2.23
C ASN A 176 3.01 1.80 -2.76
N GLU A 177 1.81 2.37 -2.82
CA GLU A 177 1.61 3.76 -3.24
C GLU A 177 1.94 4.77 -2.11
N ILE A 178 1.56 4.47 -0.86
CA ILE A 178 1.67 5.46 0.24
C ILE A 178 2.94 5.33 1.09
N ALA A 179 3.60 4.18 1.14
CA ALA A 179 4.81 3.99 1.94
C ALA A 179 6.05 4.76 1.40
N PRO A 180 6.32 4.79 0.08
CA PRO A 180 7.44 5.56 -0.47
C PRO A 180 7.30 7.07 -0.31
N ALA A 181 6.09 7.58 -0.05
CA ALA A 181 5.80 9.00 0.07
C ALA A 181 6.37 9.66 1.34
N SER A 182 7.17 8.94 2.14
CA SER A 182 7.75 9.39 3.41
C SER A 182 8.75 10.54 3.28
N ASP A 183 9.24 10.85 2.06
CA ASP A 183 10.16 11.96 1.85
C ASP A 183 9.58 13.02 0.90
N PRO A 184 9.09 14.16 1.43
CA PRO A 184 8.65 15.28 0.60
C PRO A 184 9.80 15.98 -0.16
N SER A 185 11.07 15.58 0.06
CA SER A 185 12.28 16.14 -0.56
C SER A 185 13.01 15.19 -1.52
N ALA A 186 12.59 13.93 -1.67
CA ALA A 186 13.23 12.97 -2.57
C ALA A 186 12.74 13.15 -4.02
N LEU A 187 13.08 14.27 -4.65
CA LEU A 187 13.04 14.38 -6.11
C LEU A 187 14.23 13.62 -6.71
N PRO A 188 14.08 12.96 -7.89
CA PRO A 188 15.21 12.48 -8.66
C PRO A 188 16.21 13.63 -8.93
N PRO A 189 17.53 13.40 -9.03
CA PRO A 189 18.54 14.45 -9.22
C PRO A 189 18.42 15.28 -10.51
N MET A 190 17.40 15.03 -11.35
CA MET A 190 17.25 15.64 -12.67
C MET A 190 16.57 17.01 -12.68
N LEU A 191 16.13 17.54 -11.53
CA LEU A 191 15.45 18.85 -11.45
C LEU A 191 16.01 19.80 -10.38
N GLN A 192 17.25 19.61 -9.93
CA GLN A 192 17.92 20.66 -9.16
C GLN A 192 18.46 21.73 -10.13
N PRO A 193 18.06 23.01 -10.01
CA PRO A 193 18.77 24.08 -10.69
C PRO A 193 20.22 24.13 -10.18
N PRO A 194 21.21 24.45 -11.04
CA PRO A 194 22.60 24.46 -10.64
C PRO A 194 22.81 25.43 -9.47
N PRO A 195 23.65 25.07 -8.47
CA PRO A 195 23.91 25.96 -7.35
C PRO A 195 24.50 27.29 -7.85
N PRO A 196 24.13 28.42 -7.22
CA PRO A 196 24.60 29.73 -7.66
C PRO A 196 26.13 29.83 -7.52
N PRO A 197 26.81 30.49 -8.47
CA PRO A 197 28.26 30.63 -8.40
C PRO A 197 28.66 31.51 -7.22
N ILE A 198 29.60 31.02 -6.43
CA ILE A 198 30.28 31.74 -5.34
C ILE A 198 31.00 32.96 -5.94
N PRO A 199 30.94 34.15 -5.31
CA PRO A 199 31.61 35.33 -5.84
C PRO A 199 33.12 35.24 -5.54
N THR A 200 33.92 35.12 -6.60
CA THR A 200 35.38 35.28 -6.50
C THR A 200 35.76 36.66 -7.02
N ASP A 201 36.53 37.36 -6.20
CA ASP A 201 36.98 38.73 -6.37
C ASP A 201 37.91 38.92 -7.59
N SER A 202 37.97 40.18 -8.01
CA SER A 202 38.46 40.78 -9.25
C SER A 202 39.94 40.53 -9.60
N LYS A 203 40.26 40.35 -10.90
CA LYS A 203 41.30 41.14 -11.63
C LYS A 203 41.52 40.74 -13.12
N ILE A 204 41.42 41.77 -14.00
CA ILE A 204 42.19 42.04 -15.25
C ILE A 204 41.53 41.64 -16.62
N PRO A 205 41.69 42.45 -17.71
CA PRO A 205 40.58 42.94 -18.55
C PRO A 205 40.69 42.56 -20.08
N PRO A 206 40.12 43.30 -21.08
CA PRO A 206 39.15 42.72 -22.02
C PRO A 206 39.67 42.57 -23.47
N GLU A 207 39.22 41.54 -24.20
CA GLU A 207 39.41 41.50 -25.66
C GLU A 207 38.14 41.06 -26.42
N LYS A 208 37.52 42.09 -26.99
CA LYS A 208 36.80 42.21 -28.27
C LYS A 208 36.76 40.96 -29.19
N THR A 209 35.56 40.68 -29.74
CA THR A 209 35.18 40.75 -31.19
C THR A 209 34.27 39.58 -31.67
N THR A 210 32.99 39.94 -31.91
CA THR A 210 32.04 39.50 -32.98
C THR A 210 31.41 38.09 -33.04
N PRO A 211 30.16 38.00 -33.56
CA PRO A 211 29.34 36.79 -33.63
C PRO A 211 29.46 36.08 -34.99
N SER A 212 29.20 34.77 -35.02
CA SER A 212 28.93 34.05 -36.27
C SER A 212 27.76 33.08 -36.12
N ILE A 213 26.82 33.29 -37.03
CA ILE A 213 25.57 32.55 -37.28
C ILE A 213 25.89 31.26 -38.03
N SER A 214 25.25 30.14 -37.69
CA SER A 214 24.73 29.19 -38.68
C SER A 214 23.82 28.13 -38.05
N SER A 215 22.64 27.99 -38.67
CA SER A 215 21.59 27.01 -38.39
C SER A 215 21.85 25.69 -39.17
N PRO A 216 20.85 24.79 -39.37
CA PRO A 216 20.68 23.54 -38.64
C PRO A 216 20.92 22.29 -39.53
N SER A 217 21.11 21.10 -38.94
CA SER A 217 20.88 19.84 -39.67
C SER A 217 20.53 18.66 -38.76
N ARG A 218 19.25 18.29 -38.85
CA ARG A 218 18.67 16.94 -38.88
C ARG A 218 19.68 15.78 -38.95
N ARG A 219 19.61 14.82 -38.01
CA ARG A 219 19.15 13.43 -38.28
C ARG A 219 19.40 12.45 -37.11
N LYS A 220 18.37 11.61 -36.93
CA LYS A 220 18.38 10.18 -36.57
C LYS A 220 18.46 9.78 -35.09
N ARG A 221 17.33 9.17 -34.67
CA ARG A 221 17.18 8.21 -33.59
C ARG A 221 18.15 7.03 -33.79
N THR A 222 18.88 6.69 -32.74
CA THR A 222 19.48 5.36 -32.55
C THR A 222 19.33 5.00 -31.08
N LEU A 223 18.67 3.88 -30.81
CA LEU A 223 18.62 3.22 -29.52
C LEU A 223 19.97 2.56 -29.26
N THR A 224 20.60 2.85 -28.11
CA THR A 224 21.68 2.02 -27.57
C THR A 224 21.51 1.91 -26.06
N LEU A 225 21.23 0.68 -25.62
CA LEU A 225 21.47 0.21 -24.27
C LEU A 225 22.96 0.33 -23.96
N SER A 226 23.31 0.87 -22.80
CA SER A 226 24.65 0.77 -22.27
C SER A 226 24.57 0.72 -20.75
N SER A 227 24.68 -0.50 -20.24
CA SER A 227 25.12 -0.82 -18.89
C SER A 227 26.50 -0.20 -18.67
N THR A 228 26.69 0.51 -17.56
CA THR A 228 28.01 0.84 -17.04
C THR A 228 28.16 0.24 -15.66
N ASP A 229 28.79 -0.92 -15.69
CA ASP A 229 29.57 -1.56 -14.65
C ASP A 229 30.48 -0.51 -13.97
N SER A 230 30.41 -0.44 -12.65
CA SER A 230 31.24 0.43 -11.83
C SER A 230 32.02 -0.44 -10.85
N SER A 231 33.13 -0.97 -11.34
CA SER A 231 34.16 -1.59 -10.53
C SER A 231 34.82 -0.56 -9.62
N ASN A 232 34.74 -0.74 -8.31
CA ASN A 232 35.70 -0.19 -7.35
C ASN A 232 36.00 -1.22 -6.26
N ARG A 233 37.03 -2.03 -6.51
CA ARG A 233 38.02 -2.44 -5.48
C ARG A 233 38.76 -1.15 -5.07
N ASP A 234 39.23 -0.91 -3.86
CA ASP A 234 39.76 -1.76 -2.81
C ASP A 234 39.92 -0.84 -1.59
N THR A 235 39.62 -1.31 -0.37
CA THR A 235 40.53 -1.21 0.79
C THR A 235 39.87 -1.79 2.03
N SER A 236 40.45 -2.90 2.49
CA SER A 236 40.19 -3.56 3.75
C SER A 236 40.63 -2.70 4.94
N HIS A 237 39.73 -2.52 5.90
CA HIS A 237 40.11 -2.40 7.30
C HIS A 237 39.00 -2.99 8.18
N GLU A 238 39.31 -4.13 8.78
CA GLU A 238 38.49 -4.82 9.77
C GLU A 238 38.31 -3.94 11.01
N TYR A 239 37.05 -3.72 11.40
CA TYR A 239 36.69 -3.32 12.76
C TYR A 239 35.61 -4.28 13.29
N PRO A 240 35.75 -4.79 14.52
CA PRO A 240 34.76 -5.66 15.13
C PRO A 240 33.69 -4.83 15.86
N GLY A 241 32.41 -5.13 15.59
CA GLY A 241 31.34 -4.91 16.56
C GLY A 241 30.27 -3.89 16.18
N HIS A 242 29.01 -4.35 16.33
CA HIS A 242 27.74 -3.63 16.25
C HIS A 242 27.24 -3.35 14.83
N GLY A 243 26.59 -4.36 14.24
CA GLY A 243 25.63 -4.17 13.17
C GLY A 243 24.46 -3.33 13.67
N VAL A 244 24.58 -2.01 13.53
CA VAL A 244 23.43 -1.12 13.49
C VAL A 244 22.86 -1.30 12.10
N THR A 245 21.81 -2.11 11.96
CA THR A 245 20.99 -2.10 10.75
C THR A 245 20.51 -0.66 10.58
N LEU A 246 21.03 0.05 9.57
CA LEU A 246 20.49 1.33 9.15
C LEU A 246 19.08 1.05 8.61
N ILE A 247 18.07 1.09 9.48
CA ILE A 247 16.68 0.94 9.09
C ILE A 247 16.33 2.18 8.27
N ASN A 248 15.99 2.00 7.00
CA ASN A 248 15.54 3.09 6.14
C ASN A 248 14.21 3.63 6.69
N PRO A 249 14.04 4.96 6.86
CA PRO A 249 12.76 5.53 7.35
C PRO A 249 11.55 5.13 6.49
N VAL A 250 11.77 4.86 5.20
CA VAL A 250 10.72 4.33 4.30
C VAL A 250 10.30 2.91 4.71
N ASP A 251 11.25 2.06 5.10
CA ASP A 251 10.96 0.68 5.52
C ASP A 251 10.24 0.65 6.87
N GLU A 252 10.60 1.56 7.79
CA GLU A 252 9.90 1.74 9.07
C GLU A 252 8.45 2.19 8.83
N ARG A 253 8.25 3.22 8.00
CA ARG A 253 6.90 3.69 7.65
C ARG A 253 6.08 2.59 7.00
N ARG A 254 6.66 1.86 6.04
CA ARG A 254 5.99 0.74 5.37
C ARG A 254 5.48 -0.27 6.38
N LYS A 255 6.32 -0.67 7.33
CA LYS A 255 5.98 -1.60 8.40
C LYS A 255 4.85 -1.09 9.30
N GLU A 256 4.83 0.20 9.63
CA GLU A 256 3.75 0.79 10.42
C GLU A 256 2.41 0.75 9.67
N VAL A 257 2.41 1.06 8.37
CA VAL A 257 1.21 1.00 7.52
C VAL A 257 0.73 -0.45 7.41
N GLU A 258 1.63 -1.39 7.11
CA GLU A 258 1.34 -2.83 7.05
C GLU A 258 0.70 -3.33 8.35
N MET A 259 1.30 -2.98 9.50
CA MET A 259 0.79 -3.35 10.82
C MET A 259 -0.60 -2.76 11.08
N THR A 260 -0.81 -1.49 10.75
CA THR A 260 -2.08 -0.79 10.99
C THR A 260 -3.20 -1.36 10.12
N LEU A 261 -2.97 -1.52 8.83
CA LEU A 261 -3.95 -2.08 7.90
C LEU A 261 -4.24 -3.55 8.20
N SER A 262 -3.22 -4.34 8.56
CA SER A 262 -3.41 -5.75 8.97
C SER A 262 -4.29 -5.84 10.20
N SER A 263 -4.06 -4.99 11.20
CA SER A 263 -4.88 -4.94 12.42
C SER A 263 -6.34 -4.62 12.07
N LEU A 264 -6.56 -3.54 11.30
CA LEU A 264 -7.90 -3.12 10.88
C LEU A 264 -8.64 -4.22 10.09
N PHE A 265 -8.01 -4.76 9.05
CA PHE A 265 -8.65 -5.73 8.16
C PHE A 265 -8.79 -7.11 8.78
N SER A 266 -7.95 -7.50 9.74
CA SER A 266 -8.16 -8.74 10.49
C SER A 266 -9.48 -8.71 11.29
N GLY A 267 -9.86 -7.54 11.81
CA GLY A 267 -11.15 -7.33 12.48
C GLY A 267 -12.34 -7.29 11.52
N LEU A 268 -12.13 -6.86 10.26
CA LEU A 268 -13.19 -6.77 9.24
C LEU A 268 -13.38 -8.09 8.47
N MET A 269 -12.31 -8.84 8.23
CA MET A 269 -12.32 -10.04 7.39
C MET A 269 -12.65 -11.31 8.19
N ILE A 270 -12.26 -11.37 9.47
CA ILE A 270 -12.49 -12.55 10.31
C ILE A 270 -13.80 -12.40 11.08
N SER A 271 -14.64 -13.44 11.05
CA SER A 271 -15.96 -13.44 11.64
C SER A 271 -15.99 -12.84 13.06
N PRO A 272 -16.89 -11.86 13.33
CA PRO A 272 -17.07 -11.30 14.67
C PRO A 272 -17.85 -12.24 15.59
N SER A 273 -18.46 -13.31 15.05
CA SER A 273 -19.29 -14.25 15.81
C SER A 273 -18.51 -15.14 16.79
N VAL A 274 -17.18 -15.21 16.64
CA VAL A 274 -16.33 -15.93 17.59
C VAL A 274 -16.02 -14.98 18.76
N PRO A 275 -16.53 -15.25 19.97
CA PRO A 275 -16.35 -14.35 21.10
C PRO A 275 -14.87 -14.25 21.46
N ALA A 276 -14.41 -13.02 21.67
CA ALA A 276 -13.05 -12.76 22.13
C ALA A 276 -12.85 -13.35 23.55
N PRO A 277 -11.63 -13.82 23.88
CA PRO A 277 -11.31 -14.27 25.24
C PRO A 277 -11.55 -13.17 26.27
N SER A 278 -12.04 -13.54 27.46
CA SER A 278 -12.37 -12.58 28.53
C SER A 278 -11.14 -12.02 29.24
N LYS A 279 -10.02 -12.73 29.23
CA LYS A 279 -8.77 -12.26 29.85
C LYS A 279 -7.99 -11.38 28.88
N ASP A 280 -7.57 -10.20 29.33
CA ASP A 280 -6.86 -9.23 28.48
C ASP A 280 -5.63 -9.80 27.77
N LYS A 281 -4.82 -10.60 28.48
CA LYS A 281 -3.62 -11.22 27.89
C LYS A 281 -3.99 -12.20 26.77
N GLU A 282 -5.04 -12.99 26.97
CA GLU A 282 -5.52 -13.96 25.97
C GLU A 282 -6.19 -13.23 24.79
N ARG A 283 -6.91 -12.15 25.07
CA ARG A 283 -7.51 -11.28 24.05
C ARG A 283 -6.46 -10.65 23.15
N ARG A 284 -5.39 -10.07 23.72
CA ARG A 284 -4.31 -9.50 22.92
C ARG A 284 -3.63 -10.56 22.04
N ALA A 285 -3.36 -11.74 22.58
CA ALA A 285 -2.80 -12.84 21.79
C ALA A 285 -3.75 -13.30 20.67
N TRP A 286 -5.06 -13.25 20.91
CA TRP A 286 -6.07 -13.58 19.91
C TRP A 286 -6.12 -12.57 18.77
N GLU A 287 -6.12 -11.27 19.07
CA GLU A 287 -6.03 -10.21 18.04
C GLU A 287 -4.71 -10.30 17.26
N GLU A 288 -3.62 -10.63 17.94
CA GLU A 288 -2.31 -10.81 17.29
C GLU A 288 -2.31 -11.98 16.30
N ARG A 289 -2.94 -13.10 16.64
CA ARG A 289 -3.12 -14.24 15.71
C ARG A 289 -3.97 -13.85 14.50
N LYS A 290 -5.03 -13.06 14.72
CA LYS A 290 -5.87 -12.53 13.63
C LYS A 290 -5.06 -11.66 12.70
N ARG A 291 -4.28 -10.74 13.26
CA ARG A 291 -3.38 -9.84 12.54
C ARG A 291 -2.38 -10.60 11.70
N LEU A 292 -1.75 -11.64 12.25
CA LEU A 292 -0.76 -12.48 11.57
C LEU A 292 -1.29 -13.12 10.27
N VAL A 293 -2.56 -13.51 10.24
CA VAL A 293 -3.19 -14.08 9.04
C VAL A 293 -3.24 -13.09 7.87
N VAL A 294 -3.45 -11.81 8.16
CA VAL A 294 -3.52 -10.75 7.14
C VAL A 294 -2.13 -10.21 6.83
N GLU A 295 -1.32 -9.97 7.86
CA GLU A 295 0.03 -9.41 7.77
C GLU A 295 0.94 -10.23 6.87
N ALA A 296 0.85 -11.57 6.94
CA ALA A 296 1.62 -12.45 6.06
C ALA A 296 1.42 -12.19 4.57
N PHE A 297 0.26 -11.67 4.17
CA PHE A 297 -0.02 -11.31 2.77
C PHE A 297 0.40 -9.88 2.43
N LEU A 298 0.63 -9.01 3.40
CA LEU A 298 1.04 -7.62 3.17
C LEU A 298 2.56 -7.43 3.18
N GLN A 299 3.28 -8.39 3.75
CA GLN A 299 4.74 -8.40 3.74
C GLN A 299 5.26 -8.65 2.32
N PRO A 300 6.28 -7.90 1.87
CA PRO A 300 6.91 -8.14 0.59
C PRO A 300 7.53 -9.54 0.57
N VAL A 301 7.33 -10.27 -0.54
CA VAL A 301 8.02 -11.53 -0.78
C VAL A 301 9.52 -11.23 -0.89
N ILE A 302 10.27 -11.51 0.17
CA ILE A 302 11.72 -11.42 0.13
C ILE A 302 12.20 -12.66 -0.61
N THR A 303 12.36 -12.56 -1.93
CA THR A 303 13.06 -13.60 -2.68
C THR A 303 14.49 -13.65 -2.16
N PRO A 304 14.96 -14.73 -1.53
CA PRO A 304 16.37 -14.85 -1.20
C PRO A 304 17.12 -14.84 -2.52
N ASN A 305 18.09 -13.91 -2.64
CA ASN A 305 18.99 -13.86 -3.78
C ASN A 305 19.68 -15.23 -3.89
N VAL A 306 19.29 -16.04 -4.86
CA VAL A 306 20.01 -17.27 -5.22
C VAL A 306 21.21 -16.85 -6.05
N GLU A 307 22.16 -16.18 -5.41
CA GLU A 307 23.52 -16.02 -5.93
C GLU A 307 24.47 -16.44 -4.82
N GLN A 308 25.39 -17.34 -5.17
CA GLN A 308 26.39 -18.01 -4.32
C GLN A 308 25.94 -19.30 -3.62
N GLN A 309 25.54 -20.29 -4.42
CA GLN A 309 25.89 -21.67 -4.14
C GLN A 309 26.41 -22.33 -5.43
N ASN A 310 27.58 -21.86 -5.86
CA ASN A 310 28.51 -22.57 -6.73
C ASN A 310 29.89 -22.02 -6.39
N ASP A 311 30.54 -22.69 -5.43
CA ASP A 311 31.97 -23.02 -5.45
C ASP A 311 32.24 -24.10 -4.38
#